data_AF-A0A661RFL7-F1
#
_entry.id   AF-A0A661RFL7-F1
#
_cell.length_a   1.000
_cell.length_b   1.000
_cell.length_c   1.000
_cell.angle_alpha   90.00
_cell.angle_beta   90.00
_cell.angle_gamma   90.00
#
_symmetry.space_group_name_H-M   'P 1'
#
loop_
_entity.id
_entity.type
_entity.pdbx_description
1 polymer ?
#
loop_
_entity_poly.entity_id
_entity_poly.type
_entity_poly.pdbx_seq_one_letter_code
_entity_poly.pdbx_strand_id
1 'polypeptide(L)'
;MGRASIEYINKDYESIRQELLAKVPQLTDRWTDFNHSDLGVVLLELFCGVGDMLAYYLDAQAAEAFLPTARQRQNVINLCKLIGYQLDTPVSSTTTIRFSLAAPLNFDLPIPTGTQCRALLEDGKADFETVDDAFIPRGETFVDAHARQGVRKSEELEASGQPWQRFHLSGVSIAQSTIRVRIDDETWTEVRHFQESDGGSLHFMADTDALDITSILFG
;
A
#
# COMPACT_ATOMS: atom_id res chain seq x y z
N MET A 1 -32.01 18.32 40.73
CA MET A 1 -31.23 18.58 39.51
C MET A 1 -31.22 17.31 38.69
N GLY A 2 -32.06 17.24 37.65
CA GLY A 2 -32.00 16.14 36.68
C GLY A 2 -30.73 16.30 35.85
N ARG A 3 -29.91 15.25 35.76
CA ARG A 3 -28.82 15.21 34.77
C ARG A 3 -29.45 15.37 33.40
N ALA A 4 -29.05 16.38 32.64
CA ALA A 4 -29.39 16.44 31.22
C ALA A 4 -28.92 15.13 30.58
N SER A 5 -29.86 14.34 30.05
CA SER A 5 -29.55 13.14 29.29
C SER A 5 -28.88 13.57 28.00
N ILE A 6 -27.60 13.21 27.83
CA ILE A 6 -26.86 13.49 26.59
C ILE A 6 -27.22 12.40 25.59
N GLU A 7 -27.81 12.81 24.46
CA GLU A 7 -28.11 11.90 23.35
C GLU A 7 -26.88 11.80 22.44
N TYR A 8 -26.11 10.72 22.58
CA TYR A 8 -24.80 10.55 21.93
C TYR A 8 -24.84 10.33 20.40
N ILE A 9 -26.04 10.21 19.82
CA ILE A 9 -26.24 9.92 18.39
C ILE A 9 -26.57 11.19 17.58
N ASN A 10 -27.11 12.22 18.25
CA ASN A 10 -27.60 13.42 17.62
C ASN A 10 -26.45 14.43 17.43
N LYS A 11 -25.64 14.21 16.41
CA LYS A 11 -24.45 15.01 16.11
C LYS A 11 -24.56 15.88 14.85
N ASP A 12 -25.74 15.98 14.27
CA ASP A 12 -26.00 16.86 13.13
C ASP A 12 -26.21 18.31 13.60
N TYR A 13 -25.99 19.25 12.67
CA TYR A 13 -26.10 20.69 12.92
C TYR A 13 -27.36 21.08 13.70
N GLU A 14 -28.53 20.60 13.27
CA GLU A 14 -29.81 20.98 13.87
C GLU A 14 -29.93 20.47 15.30
N SER A 15 -29.52 19.23 15.56
CA SER A 15 -29.56 18.69 16.92
C SER A 15 -28.60 19.40 17.86
N ILE A 16 -27.36 19.69 17.41
CA ILE A 16 -26.38 20.44 18.20
C ILE A 16 -26.93 21.83 18.51
N ARG A 17 -27.52 22.50 17.51
CA ARG A 17 -28.12 23.83 17.68
C ARG A 17 -29.25 23.81 18.70
N GLN A 18 -30.17 22.85 18.59
CA GLN A 18 -31.28 22.69 19.52
C GLN A 18 -30.78 22.43 20.96
N GLU A 19 -29.78 21.56 21.14
CA GLU A 19 -29.23 21.26 22.46
C GLU A 19 -28.53 22.48 23.08
N LEU A 20 -27.70 23.19 22.29
CA LEU A 20 -27.00 24.37 22.77
C LEU A 20 -27.97 25.49 23.16
N LEU A 21 -28.98 25.77 22.33
CA LEU A 21 -30.03 26.75 22.66
C LEU A 21 -30.81 26.34 23.92
N ALA A 22 -31.12 25.06 24.10
CA ALA A 22 -31.77 24.57 25.31
C ALA A 22 -30.89 24.67 26.57
N LYS A 23 -29.56 24.69 26.41
CA LYS A 23 -28.60 24.87 27.50
C LYS A 23 -28.35 26.33 27.88
N VAL A 24 -28.50 27.28 26.95
CA VAL A 24 -28.22 28.71 27.24
C VAL A 24 -28.94 29.23 28.48
N PRO A 25 -30.26 29.03 28.67
CA PRO A 25 -30.98 29.50 29.87
C PRO A 25 -30.52 28.84 31.17
N GLN A 26 -29.84 27.69 31.09
CA GLN A 26 -29.31 26.99 32.27
C GLN A 26 -27.95 27.54 32.70
N LEU A 27 -27.25 28.24 31.79
CA LEU A 27 -25.92 28.80 32.02
C LEU A 27 -25.98 30.28 32.39
N THR A 28 -26.93 31.03 31.83
CA THR A 28 -27.04 32.47 32.05
C THR A 28 -28.46 32.97 31.81
N ASP A 29 -28.93 33.83 32.70
CA ASP A 29 -30.22 34.54 32.53
C ASP A 29 -30.07 35.83 31.70
N ARG A 30 -28.84 36.18 31.29
CA ARG A 30 -28.55 37.44 30.56
C ARG A 30 -28.82 37.36 29.07
N TRP A 31 -28.78 36.18 28.49
CA TRP A 31 -29.00 35.99 27.06
C TRP A 31 -30.48 35.68 26.83
N THR A 32 -31.23 36.70 26.38
CA THR A 32 -32.70 36.64 26.26
C THR A 32 -33.20 36.67 24.82
N ASP A 33 -32.36 37.07 23.85
CA ASP A 33 -32.72 37.12 22.44
C ASP A 33 -32.24 35.86 21.72
N PHE A 34 -33.20 35.12 21.13
CA PHE A 34 -32.98 33.87 20.39
C PHE A 34 -33.35 34.00 18.91
N ASN A 35 -33.47 35.23 18.40
CA ASN A 35 -33.72 35.47 16.99
C ASN A 35 -32.48 35.10 16.14
N HIS A 36 -32.69 34.64 14.92
CA HIS A 36 -31.60 34.29 13.99
C HIS A 36 -30.68 35.47 13.65
N SER A 37 -31.15 36.70 13.82
CA SER A 37 -30.35 37.92 13.58
C SER A 37 -29.51 38.34 14.79
N ASP A 38 -29.70 37.73 15.96
CA ASP A 38 -28.87 38.01 17.13
C ASP A 38 -27.44 37.53 16.90
N LEU A 39 -26.46 38.36 17.26
CA LEU A 39 -25.04 38.03 17.05
C LEU A 39 -24.63 36.78 17.85
N GLY A 40 -25.18 36.60 19.04
CA GLY A 40 -24.91 35.41 19.86
C GLY A 40 -25.40 34.14 19.17
N VAL A 41 -26.60 34.20 18.58
CA VAL A 41 -27.17 33.06 17.83
C VAL A 41 -26.36 32.76 16.58
N VAL A 42 -25.95 33.78 15.82
CA VAL A 42 -25.10 33.59 14.62
C VAL A 42 -23.76 32.93 14.99
N LEU A 43 -23.11 33.37 16.07
CA LEU A 43 -21.87 32.75 16.55
C LEU A 43 -22.10 31.31 17.00
N LEU A 44 -23.19 31.04 17.71
CA LEU A 44 -23.57 29.69 18.13
C LEU A 44 -23.78 28.78 16.92
N GLU A 45 -24.52 29.25 15.90
CA GLU A 45 -24.74 28.53 14.65
C GLU A 45 -23.42 28.25 13.91
N LEU A 46 -22.47 29.20 13.90
CA LEU A 46 -21.12 28.95 13.36
C LEU A 46 -20.40 27.81 14.10
N PHE A 47 -20.46 27.79 15.44
CA PHE A 47 -19.89 26.70 16.23
C PHE A 47 -20.60 25.37 16.01
N CYS A 48 -21.93 25.36 15.81
CA CYS A 48 -22.68 24.17 15.43
C CYS A 48 -22.18 23.60 14.10
N GLY A 49 -21.94 24.45 13.10
CA GLY A 49 -21.40 24.02 11.81
C GLY A 49 -20.02 23.38 11.93
N VAL A 50 -19.12 23.96 12.73
CA VAL A 50 -17.82 23.35 13.03
C VAL A 50 -17.98 22.01 13.78
N GLY A 51 -18.90 21.96 14.73
CA GLY A 51 -19.20 20.75 15.51
C GLY A 51 -19.67 19.59 14.63
N ASP A 52 -20.58 19.85 13.70
CA ASP A 52 -21.08 18.87 12.72
C ASP A 52 -19.95 18.34 11.83
N MET A 53 -19.11 19.22 11.28
CA MET A 53 -17.94 18.79 10.49
C MET A 53 -16.97 17.92 11.29
N LEU A 54 -16.68 18.29 12.54
CA LEU A 54 -15.81 17.50 13.42
C LEU A 54 -16.44 16.14 13.77
N ALA A 55 -17.75 16.10 14.03
CA ALA A 55 -18.47 14.86 14.29
C ALA A 55 -18.40 13.91 13.10
N TYR A 56 -18.61 14.43 11.88
CA TYR A 56 -18.45 13.66 10.65
C TYR A 56 -17.04 13.05 10.53
N TYR A 57 -15.99 13.83 10.76
CA TYR A 57 -14.61 13.31 10.68
C TYR A 57 -14.32 12.25 11.74
N LEU A 58 -14.84 12.40 12.96
CA LEU A 58 -14.69 11.40 14.02
C LEU A 58 -15.37 10.09 13.65
N ASP A 59 -16.60 10.15 13.14
CA ASP A 59 -17.35 8.96 12.74
C ASP A 59 -16.69 8.27 11.53
N ALA A 60 -16.18 9.05 10.56
CA ALA A 60 -15.41 8.51 9.45
C ALA A 60 -14.11 7.83 9.92
N GLN A 61 -13.35 8.47 10.81
CA GLN A 61 -12.13 7.89 11.37
C GLN A 61 -12.40 6.63 12.20
N ALA A 62 -13.51 6.60 12.95
CA ALA A 62 -13.93 5.43 13.71
C ALA A 62 -14.31 4.26 12.79
N ALA A 63 -14.98 4.54 11.66
CA ALA A 63 -15.28 3.52 10.66
C ALA A 63 -14.00 2.93 10.04
N GLU A 64 -12.96 3.74 9.83
CA GLU A 64 -11.67 3.28 9.30
C GLU A 64 -10.82 2.46 10.30
N ALA A 65 -11.15 2.47 11.59
CA ALA A 65 -10.38 1.80 12.63
C ALA A 65 -10.65 0.28 12.73
N PHE A 66 -11.70 -0.24 12.08
CA PHE A 66 -12.07 -1.65 12.14
C PHE A 66 -12.16 -2.26 10.75
N LEU A 67 -11.63 -3.48 10.59
CA LEU A 67 -11.54 -4.17 9.30
C LEU A 67 -12.90 -4.31 8.57
N PRO A 68 -14.03 -4.62 9.24
CA PRO A 68 -15.33 -4.75 8.56
C PRO A 68 -15.91 -3.42 8.05
N THR A 69 -15.49 -2.29 8.63
CA THR A 69 -16.05 -0.96 8.33
C THR A 69 -15.11 -0.06 7.54
N ALA A 70 -13.81 -0.38 7.53
CA ALA A 70 -12.80 0.40 6.82
C ALA A 70 -13.05 0.38 5.30
N ARG A 71 -12.97 1.55 4.67
CA ARG A 71 -13.18 1.71 3.23
C ARG A 71 -11.89 2.08 2.51
N GLN A 72 -10.95 2.74 3.18
CA GLN A 72 -9.67 3.10 2.58
C GLN A 72 -8.74 1.88 2.53
N ARG A 73 -8.24 1.57 1.33
CA ARG A 73 -7.30 0.45 1.10
C ARG A 73 -6.08 0.52 2.03
N GLN A 74 -5.56 1.71 2.29
CA GLN A 74 -4.39 1.88 3.18
C GLN A 74 -4.69 1.45 4.62
N ASN A 75 -5.87 1.79 5.14
CA ASN A 75 -6.24 1.42 6.50
C ASN A 75 -6.49 -0.08 6.60
N VAL A 76 -7.11 -0.70 5.59
CA VAL A 76 -7.24 -2.15 5.50
C VAL A 76 -5.87 -2.83 5.51
N ILE A 77 -4.92 -2.36 4.68
CA ILE A 77 -3.52 -2.86 4.67
C ILE A 77 -2.91 -2.75 6.08
N ASN A 78 -3.03 -1.60 6.74
CA ASN A 78 -2.45 -1.36 8.06
C ASN A 78 -3.09 -2.25 9.14
N LEU A 79 -4.41 -2.43 9.12
CA LEU A 79 -5.14 -3.31 10.03
C LEU A 79 -4.74 -4.78 9.86
N CYS A 80 -4.57 -5.24 8.61
CA CYS A 80 -4.05 -6.57 8.31
C CYS A 80 -2.63 -6.76 8.86
N LYS A 81 -1.75 -5.76 8.73
CA LYS A 81 -0.39 -5.81 9.28
C LYS A 81 -0.37 -5.97 10.80
N LEU A 82 -1.31 -5.36 11.53
CA LEU A 82 -1.40 -5.51 13.00
C LEU A 82 -1.63 -6.96 13.46
N ILE A 83 -2.28 -7.77 12.63
CA ILE A 83 -2.52 -9.21 12.91
C ILE A 83 -1.51 -10.12 12.21
N GLY A 84 -0.44 -9.55 11.64
CA GLY A 84 0.59 -10.31 10.92
C GLY A 84 0.14 -10.83 9.54
N TYR A 85 -0.96 -10.33 9.01
CA TYR A 85 -1.44 -10.68 7.67
C TYR A 85 -0.96 -9.65 6.64
N GLN A 86 -0.27 -10.13 5.61
CA GLN A 86 0.16 -9.31 4.47
C GLN A 86 -0.77 -9.60 3.30
N LEU A 87 -1.34 -8.55 2.70
CA LEU A 87 -2.13 -8.70 1.48
C LEU A 87 -1.22 -9.04 0.29
N ASP A 88 -1.72 -9.91 -0.58
CA ASP A 88 -1.03 -10.23 -1.83
C ASP A 88 -0.89 -8.95 -2.68
N THR A 89 0.33 -8.72 -3.16
CA THR A 89 0.66 -7.63 -4.08
C THR A 89 0.55 -8.16 -5.52
N PRO A 90 0.78 -7.33 -6.56
CA PRO A 90 0.77 -7.84 -7.93
C PRO A 90 1.66 -9.08 -8.07
N VAL A 91 1.19 -10.10 -8.79
CA VAL A 91 1.96 -11.33 -9.04
C VAL A 91 2.24 -11.41 -10.53
N SER A 92 3.50 -11.65 -10.90
CA SER A 92 3.88 -11.87 -12.30
C SER A 92 3.28 -13.18 -12.80
N SER A 93 2.71 -13.16 -14.00
CA SER A 93 2.37 -14.40 -14.69
C SER A 93 3.65 -15.17 -15.07
N THR A 94 3.58 -16.50 -15.06
CA THR A 94 4.69 -17.37 -15.44
C THR A 94 4.28 -18.28 -16.57
N THR A 95 5.21 -18.58 -17.48
CA THR A 95 4.96 -19.42 -18.65
C THR A 95 6.26 -20.09 -19.10
N THR A 96 6.15 -20.97 -20.09
CA THR A 96 7.31 -21.58 -20.76
C THR A 96 7.38 -21.07 -22.19
N ILE A 97 8.55 -20.54 -22.58
CA ILE A 97 8.82 -20.04 -23.93
C ILE A 97 9.74 -21.04 -24.63
N ARG A 98 9.35 -21.49 -25.83
CA ARG A 98 10.18 -22.32 -26.69
C ARG A 98 11.02 -21.45 -27.62
N PHE A 99 12.33 -21.57 -27.54
CA PHE A 99 13.24 -21.04 -28.53
C PHE A 99 13.55 -22.11 -29.55
N SER A 100 13.45 -21.79 -30.84
CA SER A 100 13.70 -22.74 -31.93
C SER A 100 14.59 -22.14 -33.02
N LEU A 101 15.47 -22.98 -33.56
CA LEU A 101 16.37 -22.69 -34.67
C LEU A 101 15.90 -23.42 -35.92
N ALA A 102 16.15 -22.83 -37.09
CA ALA A 102 15.82 -23.45 -38.37
C ALA A 102 16.70 -24.68 -38.69
N ALA A 103 17.92 -24.73 -38.14
CA ALA A 103 18.88 -25.82 -38.32
C ALA A 103 19.77 -25.94 -37.07
N PRO A 104 20.30 -27.15 -36.78
CA PRO A 104 21.16 -27.36 -35.62
C PRO A 104 22.49 -26.63 -35.75
N LEU A 105 23.01 -26.14 -34.63
CA LEU A 105 24.31 -25.48 -34.53
C LEU A 105 25.40 -26.47 -34.06
N ASN A 106 26.65 -26.15 -34.37
CA ASN A 106 27.82 -26.93 -33.97
C ASN A 106 28.35 -26.54 -32.57
N PHE A 107 27.70 -25.62 -31.87
CA PHE A 107 28.04 -25.13 -30.54
C PHE A 107 26.77 -24.94 -29.71
N ASP A 108 26.92 -24.90 -28.39
CA ASP A 108 25.79 -24.64 -27.48
C ASP A 108 25.43 -23.15 -27.54
N LEU A 109 24.18 -22.83 -27.87
CA LEU A 109 23.71 -21.45 -27.92
C LEU A 109 23.14 -21.06 -26.55
N PRO A 110 23.81 -20.18 -25.78
CA PRO A 110 23.30 -19.75 -24.49
C PRO A 110 22.15 -18.76 -24.66
N ILE A 111 21.14 -18.90 -23.81
CA ILE A 111 20.01 -18.00 -23.60
C ILE A 111 20.07 -17.60 -22.12
N PRO A 112 20.78 -16.50 -21.80
CA PRO A 112 20.98 -16.10 -20.41
C PRO A 112 19.66 -15.75 -19.72
N THR A 113 19.62 -15.93 -18.40
CA THR A 113 18.60 -15.31 -17.54
C THR A 113 18.52 -13.82 -17.86
N GLY A 114 17.30 -13.29 -17.92
CA GLY A 114 17.11 -11.89 -18.29
C GLY A 114 16.88 -11.63 -19.77
N THR A 115 16.94 -12.65 -20.62
CA THR A 115 16.55 -12.53 -22.03
C THR A 115 15.09 -12.10 -22.11
N GLN A 116 14.84 -10.94 -22.74
CA GLN A 116 13.51 -10.36 -22.88
C GLN A 116 12.79 -10.89 -24.13
N CYS A 117 11.53 -11.24 -23.98
CA CYS A 117 10.66 -11.75 -25.03
C CYS A 117 9.33 -11.00 -25.00
N ARG A 118 8.92 -10.42 -26.13
CA ARG A 118 7.66 -9.70 -26.25
C ARG A 118 6.61 -10.56 -26.93
N ALA A 119 5.54 -10.87 -26.21
CA ALA A 119 4.36 -11.49 -26.77
C ALA A 119 3.44 -10.42 -27.39
N LEU A 120 3.00 -10.65 -28.62
CA LEU A 120 1.94 -9.87 -29.26
C LEU A 120 0.61 -10.56 -28.95
N LEU A 121 -0.30 -9.84 -28.30
CA LEU A 121 -1.63 -10.27 -27.92
C LEU A 121 -2.66 -9.59 -28.81
N GLU A 122 -3.89 -10.11 -28.90
CA GLU A 122 -4.97 -9.48 -29.66
C GLU A 122 -5.24 -8.03 -29.17
N ASP A 123 -5.19 -7.82 -27.86
CA ASP A 123 -5.46 -6.54 -27.20
C ASP A 123 -4.20 -5.80 -26.69
N GLY A 124 -3.01 -6.18 -27.15
CA GLY A 124 -1.80 -5.45 -26.76
C GLY A 124 -0.50 -6.24 -26.84
N LYS A 125 0.41 -5.94 -25.90
CA LYS A 125 1.75 -6.54 -25.84
C LYS A 125 2.08 -6.85 -24.39
N ALA A 126 2.74 -7.98 -24.15
CA ALA A 126 3.25 -8.35 -22.83
C ALA A 126 4.74 -8.68 -22.94
N ASP A 127 5.53 -8.10 -22.05
CA ASP A 127 6.96 -8.37 -21.95
C ASP A 127 7.21 -9.45 -20.91
N PHE A 128 7.98 -10.45 -21.31
CA PHE A 128 8.44 -11.57 -20.50
C PHE A 128 9.96 -11.56 -20.42
N GLU A 129 10.48 -12.12 -19.34
CA GLU A 129 11.90 -12.28 -19.06
C GLU A 129 12.15 -13.75 -18.70
N THR A 130 13.19 -14.36 -19.27
CA THR A 130 13.67 -15.69 -18.85
C THR A 130 14.13 -15.67 -17.38
N VAL A 131 13.73 -16.69 -16.62
CA VAL A 131 13.97 -16.78 -15.16
C VAL A 131 15.32 -17.43 -14.86
N ASP A 132 15.72 -18.39 -15.68
CA ASP A 132 16.94 -19.20 -15.53
C ASP A 132 17.74 -19.19 -16.84
N ASP A 133 19.04 -19.47 -16.74
CA ASP A 133 19.87 -19.73 -17.91
C ASP A 133 19.38 -20.98 -18.64
N ALA A 134 19.15 -20.85 -19.94
CA ALA A 134 18.86 -21.97 -20.83
C ALA A 134 19.93 -22.04 -21.94
N PHE A 135 20.08 -23.20 -22.56
CA PHE A 135 20.95 -23.35 -23.71
C PHE A 135 20.32 -24.30 -24.71
N ILE A 136 20.45 -23.99 -26.01
CA ILE A 136 20.17 -24.97 -27.07
C ILE A 136 21.46 -25.76 -27.26
N PRO A 137 21.51 -27.05 -26.88
CA PRO A 137 22.72 -27.84 -27.04
C PRO A 137 23.12 -27.96 -28.51
N ARG A 138 24.42 -28.15 -28.77
CA ARG A 138 24.91 -28.49 -30.11
C ARG A 138 24.15 -29.69 -30.67
N GLY A 139 23.76 -29.62 -31.94
CA GLY A 139 22.98 -30.68 -32.59
C GLY A 139 21.47 -30.65 -32.32
N GLU A 140 21.01 -29.94 -31.29
CA GLU A 140 19.59 -29.71 -31.04
C GLU A 140 19.09 -28.44 -31.75
N THR A 141 17.78 -28.32 -31.90
CA THR A 141 17.15 -27.18 -32.58
C THR A 141 16.22 -26.36 -31.69
N PHE A 142 15.91 -26.82 -30.47
CA PHE A 142 15.04 -26.06 -29.58
C PHE A 142 15.39 -26.27 -28.10
N VAL A 143 14.96 -25.32 -27.28
CA VAL A 143 14.94 -25.44 -25.82
C VAL A 143 13.71 -24.74 -25.28
N ASP A 144 13.14 -25.30 -24.22
CA ASP A 144 12.06 -24.69 -23.45
C ASP A 144 12.69 -23.96 -22.25
N ALA A 145 12.37 -22.68 -22.09
CA ALA A 145 12.86 -21.87 -20.98
C ALA A 145 11.68 -21.29 -20.18
N HIS A 146 11.81 -21.28 -18.85
CA HIS A 146 10.83 -20.64 -17.99
C HIS A 146 10.94 -19.13 -18.08
N ALA A 147 9.79 -18.47 -18.22
CA ALA A 147 9.70 -17.02 -18.34
C ALA A 147 8.65 -16.46 -17.39
N ARG A 148 8.89 -15.25 -16.90
CA ARG A 148 7.97 -14.48 -16.06
C ARG A 148 7.63 -13.16 -16.73
N GLN A 149 6.41 -12.69 -16.55
CA GLN A 149 6.00 -11.39 -17.07
C GLN A 149 6.60 -10.26 -16.24
N GLY A 150 7.12 -9.25 -16.93
CA GLY A 150 7.67 -8.05 -16.32
C GLY A 150 8.95 -7.59 -17.01
N VAL A 151 9.38 -6.39 -16.64
CA VAL A 151 10.65 -5.81 -17.05
C VAL A 151 11.50 -5.60 -15.82
N ARG A 152 12.69 -6.21 -15.78
CA ARG A 152 13.65 -5.99 -14.70
C ARG A 152 14.08 -4.52 -14.68
N LYS A 153 14.05 -3.94 -13.50
CA LYS A 153 14.65 -2.63 -13.21
C LYS A 153 15.69 -2.80 -12.11
N SER A 154 16.78 -2.04 -12.23
CA SER A 154 17.83 -1.96 -11.23
C SER A 154 17.99 -0.51 -10.83
N GLU A 155 18.13 -0.28 -9.53
CA GLU A 155 18.29 1.06 -8.93
C GLU A 155 19.44 0.98 -7.93
N GLU A 156 20.31 1.99 -7.94
CA GLU A 156 21.36 2.17 -6.94
C GLU A 156 20.92 3.29 -5.99
N LEU A 157 20.95 2.99 -4.70
CA LEU A 157 20.49 3.89 -3.64
C LEU A 157 21.60 4.06 -2.62
N GLU A 158 21.86 5.29 -2.22
CA GLU A 158 22.87 5.61 -1.21
C GLU A 158 22.25 5.63 0.19
N ALA A 159 22.83 4.86 1.11
CA ALA A 159 22.41 4.87 2.50
C ALA A 159 23.01 6.05 3.26
N SER A 160 22.20 6.75 4.05
CA SER A 160 22.62 7.89 4.88
C SER A 160 23.27 7.49 6.22
N GLY A 161 23.45 6.19 6.49
CA GLY A 161 23.97 5.66 7.75
C GLY A 161 23.10 5.85 9.02
N GLN A 162 21.92 6.47 8.91
CA GLN A 162 20.95 6.61 10.01
C GLN A 162 20.18 5.30 10.26
N PRO A 163 19.74 5.03 11.50
CA PRO A 163 18.86 3.91 11.79
C PRO A 163 17.46 4.10 11.15
N TRP A 164 16.77 2.99 10.87
CA TRP A 164 15.38 2.96 10.36
C TRP A 164 15.15 3.64 9.00
N GLN A 165 16.16 3.66 8.14
CA GLN A 165 16.01 4.17 6.78
C GLN A 165 15.02 3.33 5.98
N ARG A 166 14.17 4.04 5.22
CA ARG A 166 13.21 3.46 4.29
C ARG A 166 13.54 3.96 2.90
N PHE A 167 13.68 3.03 1.97
CA PHE A 167 14.05 3.30 0.60
C PHE A 167 12.85 3.06 -0.32
N HIS A 168 12.34 4.12 -0.96
CA HIS A 168 11.26 3.99 -1.92
C HIS A 168 11.81 3.56 -3.28
N LEU A 169 11.24 2.51 -3.84
CA LEU A 169 11.57 2.07 -5.20
C LEU A 169 10.84 2.94 -6.22
N SER A 170 11.48 3.25 -7.34
CA SER A 170 10.87 4.10 -8.38
C SER A 170 9.77 3.38 -9.17
N GLY A 171 9.79 2.05 -9.19
CA GLY A 171 8.78 1.21 -9.83
C GLY A 171 7.46 1.17 -9.04
N VAL A 172 6.35 1.18 -9.78
CA VAL A 172 5.00 0.87 -9.26
C VAL A 172 4.61 -0.54 -9.65
N SER A 173 3.71 -1.16 -8.87
CA SER A 173 3.19 -2.51 -9.11
C SER A 173 4.28 -3.57 -9.27
N ILE A 174 5.28 -3.52 -8.38
CA ILE A 174 6.37 -4.50 -8.33
C ILE A 174 5.80 -5.84 -7.91
N ALA A 175 6.14 -6.88 -8.67
CA ALA A 175 5.62 -8.21 -8.42
C ALA A 175 6.17 -8.80 -7.11
N GLN A 176 5.31 -9.47 -6.35
CA GLN A 176 5.69 -10.12 -5.10
C GLN A 176 6.87 -11.08 -5.28
N SER A 177 7.77 -11.12 -4.29
CA SER A 177 8.94 -12.01 -4.27
C SER A 177 9.93 -11.86 -5.43
N THR A 178 9.85 -10.76 -6.19
CA THR A 178 10.79 -10.47 -7.29
C THR A 178 11.93 -9.52 -6.89
N ILE A 179 11.81 -8.86 -5.74
CA ILE A 179 12.80 -7.90 -5.25
C ILE A 179 14.07 -8.65 -4.87
N ARG A 180 15.21 -8.11 -5.30
CA ARG A 180 16.54 -8.59 -4.94
C ARG A 180 17.36 -7.38 -4.51
N VAL A 181 17.95 -7.48 -3.33
CA VAL A 181 18.77 -6.42 -2.75
C VAL A 181 20.19 -6.94 -2.60
N ARG A 182 21.17 -6.13 -3.03
CA ARG A 182 22.59 -6.38 -2.79
C ARG A 182 23.24 -5.15 -2.17
N ILE A 183 24.08 -5.36 -1.17
CA ILE A 183 24.87 -4.32 -0.50
C ILE A 183 26.31 -4.84 -0.46
N ASP A 184 27.27 -4.08 -0.98
CA ASP A 184 28.70 -4.45 -1.01
C ASP A 184 28.94 -5.90 -1.48
N ASP A 185 28.30 -6.27 -2.59
CA ASP A 185 28.27 -7.62 -3.18
C ASP A 185 27.55 -8.72 -2.39
N GLU A 186 27.13 -8.49 -1.16
CA GLU A 186 26.34 -9.45 -0.38
C GLU A 186 24.86 -9.42 -0.78
N THR A 187 24.24 -10.60 -0.91
CA THR A 187 22.81 -10.71 -1.25
C THR A 187 21.97 -10.78 0.01
N TRP A 188 20.99 -9.90 0.09
CA TRP A 188 20.04 -9.86 1.20
C TRP A 188 18.78 -10.65 0.86
N THR A 189 18.19 -11.27 1.87
CA THR A 189 16.98 -12.11 1.73
C THR A 189 15.75 -11.35 2.18
N GLU A 190 14.69 -11.39 1.38
CA GLU A 190 13.39 -10.81 1.74
C GLU A 190 12.73 -11.68 2.81
N VAL A 191 12.36 -11.08 3.94
CA VAL A 191 11.60 -11.73 5.02
C VAL A 191 10.29 -10.99 5.26
N ARG A 192 9.31 -11.69 5.86
CA ARG A 192 8.02 -11.08 6.23
C ARG A 192 8.08 -10.28 7.53
N HIS A 193 8.99 -10.66 8.42
CA HIS A 193 9.21 -10.02 9.70
C HIS A 193 10.62 -10.32 10.21
N PHE A 194 11.14 -9.47 11.10
CA PHE A 194 12.45 -9.66 11.71
C PHE A 194 12.44 -10.54 12.99
N GLN A 195 11.31 -11.15 13.37
CA GLN A 195 11.24 -11.96 14.61
C GLN A 195 12.19 -13.18 14.60
N GLU A 196 12.51 -13.69 13.41
CA GLU A 196 13.45 -14.80 13.20
C GLU A 196 14.84 -14.32 12.75
N SER A 197 15.06 -13.00 12.74
CA SER A 197 16.33 -12.40 12.35
C SER A 197 17.18 -12.07 13.58
N ASP A 198 18.48 -12.32 13.47
CA ASP A 198 19.47 -11.88 14.43
C ASP A 198 20.17 -10.61 13.93
N GLY A 199 20.96 -9.94 14.78
CA GLY A 199 21.68 -8.71 14.43
C GLY A 199 22.74 -8.85 13.33
N GLY A 200 23.06 -10.08 12.91
CA GLY A 200 23.94 -10.37 11.76
C GLY A 200 23.20 -10.94 10.55
N SER A 201 21.88 -11.06 10.59
CA SER A 201 21.09 -11.59 9.48
C SER A 201 21.00 -10.58 8.35
N LEU A 202 21.35 -11.00 7.14
CA LEU A 202 21.22 -10.20 5.91
C LEU A 202 19.77 -10.22 5.40
N HIS A 203 18.86 -9.67 6.21
CA HIS A 203 17.42 -9.70 5.96
C HIS A 203 16.87 -8.30 5.70
N PHE A 204 15.97 -8.19 4.73
CA PHE A 204 15.21 -6.97 4.48
C PHE A 204 13.71 -7.27 4.40
N MET A 205 12.90 -6.25 4.62
CA MET A 205 11.45 -6.33 4.42
C MET A 205 11.03 -5.44 3.25
N ALA A 206 10.07 -5.91 2.46
CA ALA A 206 9.39 -5.10 1.45
C ALA A 206 8.00 -4.71 1.96
N ASP A 207 7.68 -3.43 1.88
CA ASP A 207 6.41 -2.86 2.31
C ASP A 207 5.74 -2.09 1.17
N THR A 208 4.60 -2.60 0.71
CA THR A 208 3.80 -1.97 -0.35
C THR A 208 2.60 -1.24 0.25
N ASP A 209 2.36 -0.02 -0.20
CA ASP A 209 1.25 0.82 0.24
C ASP A 209 0.01 0.70 -0.67
N ALA A 210 -1.03 1.47 -0.37
CA ALA A 210 -2.28 1.48 -1.13
C ALA A 210 -2.16 2.09 -2.54
N LEU A 211 -1.04 2.73 -2.87
CA LEU A 211 -0.74 3.28 -4.18
C LEU A 211 0.21 2.37 -4.98
N ASP A 212 0.45 1.15 -4.48
CA ASP A 212 1.40 0.17 -5.03
C ASP A 212 2.85 0.70 -5.08
N ILE A 213 3.18 1.67 -4.22
CA ILE A 213 4.54 2.12 -3.98
C ILE A 213 5.17 1.16 -2.99
N THR A 214 6.27 0.54 -3.40
CA THR A 214 7.00 -0.40 -2.55
C THR A 214 8.22 0.27 -1.94
N SER A 215 8.43 0.03 -0.65
CA SER A 215 9.62 0.48 0.06
C SER A 215 10.37 -0.68 0.67
N ILE A 216 11.69 -0.56 0.71
CA ILE A 216 12.58 -1.51 1.39
C ILE A 216 12.90 -0.96 2.78
N LEU A 217 12.85 -1.85 3.77
CA LEU A 217 13.21 -1.58 5.15
C LEU A 217 14.27 -2.57 5.62
N PHE A 218 15.19 -2.06 6.43
CA PHE A 218 16.22 -2.83 7.12
C PHE A 218 15.94 -2.80 8.62
N GLY A 219 16.16 -3.94 9.27
CA GLY A 219 15.92 -4.16 10.71
C GLY A 219 17.15 -3.96 11.57
#